data_AF-C7QAW3-F1
#
_entry.id   AF-C7QAW3-F1
#
_cell.length_a   1.000
_cell.length_b   1.000
_cell.length_c   1.000
_cell.angle_alpha   90.00
_cell.angle_beta   90.00
_cell.angle_gamma   90.00
#
_symmetry.space_group_name_H-M   'P 1'
#
loop_
_entity.id
_entity.type
_entity.pdbx_description
1 polymer ?
#
loop_
_entity_poly.entity_id
_entity_poly.type
_entity_poly.pdbx_seq_one_letter_code
_entity_poly.pdbx_strand_id
1 'polypeptide(L)'
;MPNPNLRHIVMVLDRSGSMQAVKNDTEGGLTAFLEAQKEIAGDTRVSLYHFSTTYEPVYENLALADVPEYTLEPRGNTALLDAIGRTITAVKAQIKAMDVEERPGEVVLVILTDGMENSSREYTLPEVKKLIEKRRAKGWQVVFLGADQDAITAAAGMGIGRETSLSYTARMTGQSMSTVARMMARGSASGKYEFTDAERKAARGESEADPKAQP
;
A
#
# COMPACT_ATOMS: atom_id res chain seq x y z
N MET A 1 -13.58 -22.96 -4.72
CA MET A 1 -13.73 -21.49 -4.52
C MET A 1 -12.32 -20.92 -4.34
N PRO A 2 -12.06 -19.59 -4.38
CA PRO A 2 -10.75 -19.08 -3.98
C PRO A 2 -10.38 -19.57 -2.57
N ASN A 3 -9.08 -19.74 -2.29
CA ASN A 3 -8.57 -20.20 -1.01
C ASN A 3 -8.80 -19.14 0.08
N PRO A 4 -9.72 -19.36 1.03
CA PRO A 4 -10.04 -18.35 2.04
C PRO A 4 -8.91 -18.12 3.05
N ASN A 5 -7.95 -19.04 3.14
CA ASN A 5 -6.80 -18.94 4.05
C ASN A 5 -5.58 -18.30 3.37
N LEU A 6 -5.67 -17.95 2.08
CA LEU A 6 -4.57 -17.36 1.33
C LEU A 6 -4.83 -15.87 1.07
N ARG A 7 -3.89 -15.05 1.51
CA ARG A 7 -3.84 -13.62 1.26
C ARG A 7 -2.69 -13.26 0.32
N HIS A 8 -2.94 -12.32 -0.58
CA HIS A 8 -1.90 -11.73 -1.43
C HIS A 8 -1.79 -10.22 -1.17
N ILE A 9 -0.68 -9.83 -0.55
CA ILE A 9 -0.32 -8.44 -0.34
C ILE A 9 0.50 -7.96 -1.53
N VAL A 10 0.03 -6.92 -2.21
CA VAL A 10 0.64 -6.37 -3.41
C VAL A 10 1.08 -4.96 -3.09
N MET A 11 2.38 -4.70 -3.09
CA MET A 11 2.95 -3.42 -2.72
C MET A 11 3.44 -2.69 -3.98
N VAL A 12 3.00 -1.43 -4.14
CA VAL A 12 3.47 -0.50 -5.14
C VAL A 12 4.19 0.62 -4.42
N LEU A 13 5.51 0.61 -4.48
CA LEU A 13 6.38 1.45 -3.68
C LEU A 13 7.12 2.47 -4.53
N ASP A 14 6.89 3.74 -4.25
CA ASP A 14 7.63 4.82 -4.87
C ASP A 14 9.10 4.79 -4.44
N ARG A 15 9.98 5.05 -5.39
CA ARG A 15 11.42 5.26 -5.20
C ARG A 15 11.91 6.41 -6.07
N SER A 16 11.05 7.38 -6.34
CA SER A 16 11.40 8.66 -6.95
C SER A 16 12.41 9.41 -6.09
N GLY A 17 13.03 10.45 -6.65
CA GLY A 17 14.03 11.24 -5.93
C GLY A 17 13.52 11.88 -4.63
N SER A 18 12.21 12.17 -4.51
CA SER A 18 11.62 12.74 -3.29
C SER A 18 11.74 11.81 -2.09
N MET A 19 11.66 10.49 -2.33
CA MET A 19 11.77 9.45 -1.30
C MET A 19 13.11 9.46 -0.54
N GLN A 20 14.11 10.21 -1.02
CA GLN A 20 15.40 10.35 -0.33
C GLN A 20 15.26 10.86 1.11
N ALA A 21 14.28 11.74 1.37
CA ALA A 21 14.04 12.29 2.70
C ALA A 21 13.43 11.27 3.68
N VAL A 22 12.73 10.26 3.17
CA VAL A 22 12.00 9.25 3.95
C VAL A 22 12.57 7.84 3.79
N LYS A 23 13.77 7.70 3.21
CA LYS A 23 14.37 6.41 2.84
C LYS A 23 14.41 5.43 4.01
N ASN A 24 15.10 5.80 5.09
CA ASN A 24 15.30 4.90 6.23
C ASN A 24 13.97 4.57 6.94
N ASP A 25 13.07 5.56 7.05
CA ASP A 25 11.77 5.36 7.67
C ASP A 25 10.86 4.46 6.80
N THR A 26 11.00 4.54 5.48
CA THR A 26 10.29 3.66 4.53
C THR A 26 10.80 2.22 4.62
N GLU A 27 12.12 2.02 4.62
CA GLU A 27 12.73 0.68 4.74
C GLU A 27 12.38 0.02 6.08
N GLY A 28 12.55 0.75 7.19
CA GLY A 28 12.18 0.28 8.52
C GLY A 28 10.67 0.05 8.66
N GLY A 29 9.86 0.94 8.10
CA GLY A 29 8.40 0.83 8.07
C GLY A 29 7.92 -0.38 7.29
N LEU A 30 8.48 -0.63 6.11
CA LEU A 30 8.20 -1.81 5.30
C LEU A 30 8.57 -3.10 6.05
N THR A 31 9.75 -3.12 6.67
CA THR A 31 10.20 -4.26 7.47
C THR A 31 9.23 -4.54 8.62
N ALA A 32 8.90 -3.52 9.42
CA ALA A 32 7.96 -3.65 10.52
C ALA A 32 6.55 -4.05 10.07
N PHE A 33 6.11 -3.55 8.91
CA PHE A 33 4.84 -3.93 8.29
C PHE A 33 4.83 -5.43 7.97
N LEU A 34 5.84 -5.93 7.27
CA LEU A 34 5.96 -7.33 6.87
C LEU A 34 6.04 -8.26 8.09
N GLU A 35 6.81 -7.89 9.12
CA GLU A 35 6.86 -8.64 10.39
C GLU A 35 5.47 -8.72 11.04
N ALA A 36 4.74 -7.61 11.12
CA ALA A 36 3.40 -7.61 11.68
C ALA A 36 2.40 -8.45 10.85
N GLN A 37 2.64 -8.66 9.55
CA GLN A 37 1.81 -9.55 8.73
C GLN A 37 2.06 -11.03 9.02
N LYS A 38 3.22 -11.41 9.58
CA LYS A 38 3.55 -12.81 9.95
C LYS A 38 2.70 -13.30 11.13
N GLU A 39 2.27 -12.38 11.99
CA GLU A 39 1.43 -12.68 13.17
C GLU A 39 -0.04 -12.94 12.81
N ILE A 40 -0.45 -12.68 11.57
CA ILE A 40 -1.83 -12.90 11.13
C ILE A 40 -1.96 -14.33 10.63
N ALA A 41 -2.92 -15.07 11.17
CA ALA A 41 -3.19 -16.45 10.79
C ALA A 41 -3.52 -16.59 9.29
N GLY A 42 -3.03 -17.66 8.67
CA GLY A 42 -3.20 -17.96 7.25
C GLY A 42 -1.92 -17.77 6.45
N ASP A 43 -1.97 -18.19 5.19
CA ASP A 43 -0.85 -18.07 4.26
C ASP A 43 -0.83 -16.67 3.66
N THR A 44 0.34 -16.03 3.68
CA THR A 44 0.53 -14.71 3.05
C THR A 44 1.57 -14.79 1.96
N ARG A 45 1.16 -14.36 0.76
CA ARG A 45 2.03 -14.09 -0.39
C ARG A 45 2.24 -12.60 -0.53
N VAL A 46 3.44 -12.19 -0.94
CA VAL A 46 3.80 -10.80 -1.15
C VAL A 46 4.36 -10.61 -2.55
N SER A 47 3.89 -9.56 -3.23
CA SER A 47 4.55 -9.00 -4.40
C SER A 47 4.97 -7.57 -4.10
N LEU A 48 6.19 -7.19 -4.47
CA LEU A 48 6.66 -5.81 -4.38
C LEU A 48 7.06 -5.34 -5.78
N TYR A 49 6.45 -4.24 -6.18
CA TYR A 49 6.79 -3.49 -7.38
C TYR A 49 7.27 -2.12 -6.93
N HIS A 50 8.47 -1.73 -7.34
CA HIS A 50 8.96 -0.39 -7.08
C HIS A 50 8.91 0.46 -8.35
N PHE A 51 8.76 1.76 -8.20
CA PHE A 51 8.66 2.63 -9.37
C PHE A 51 9.27 4.01 -9.14
N SER A 52 9.73 4.59 -10.24
CA SER A 52 10.12 6.00 -10.36
C SER A 52 9.61 6.48 -11.72
N THR A 53 10.49 6.96 -12.60
CA THR A 53 10.22 7.09 -14.05
C THR A 53 10.00 5.71 -14.69
N THR A 54 10.62 4.67 -14.11
CA THR A 54 10.51 3.28 -14.56
C THR A 54 9.75 2.44 -13.55
N TYR A 55 9.12 1.37 -14.01
CA TYR A 55 8.42 0.39 -13.21
C TYR A 55 9.14 -0.96 -13.28
N GLU A 56 9.43 -1.55 -12.13
CA GLU A 56 10.21 -2.79 -12.03
C GLU A 56 9.59 -3.72 -10.95
N PRO A 57 9.36 -5.01 -11.25
CA PRO A 57 9.06 -6.01 -10.23
C PRO A 57 10.32 -6.32 -9.42
N VAL A 58 10.21 -6.30 -8.09
CA VAL A 58 11.29 -6.71 -7.18
C VAL A 58 11.17 -8.21 -6.89
N TYR A 59 9.98 -8.63 -6.48
CA TYR A 59 9.60 -10.02 -6.33
C TYR A 59 8.08 -10.16 -6.47
N GLU A 60 7.62 -11.33 -6.90
CA GLU A 60 6.21 -11.58 -7.17
C GLU A 60 5.77 -12.91 -6.54
N ASN A 61 4.62 -12.89 -5.85
CA ASN A 61 3.99 -14.08 -5.25
C ASN A 61 4.92 -14.90 -4.34
N LEU A 62 5.81 -14.22 -3.61
CA LEU A 62 6.76 -14.84 -2.69
C LEU A 62 6.06 -15.15 -1.36
N ALA A 63 6.38 -16.27 -0.70
CA ALA A 63 5.87 -16.50 0.66
C ALA A 63 6.43 -15.43 1.60
N LEU A 64 5.62 -14.91 2.52
CA LEU A 64 6.05 -13.86 3.46
C LEU A 64 7.31 -14.24 4.27
N ALA A 65 7.49 -15.53 4.56
CA ALA A 65 8.68 -16.04 5.26
C ALA A 65 9.98 -15.92 4.44
N ASP A 66 9.87 -15.88 3.11
CA ASP A 66 11.00 -15.84 2.18
C ASP A 66 11.29 -14.43 1.66
N VAL A 67 10.54 -13.42 2.09
CA VAL A 67 10.71 -12.03 1.62
C VAL A 67 12.06 -11.49 2.09
N PRO A 68 12.94 -11.05 1.17
CA PRO A 68 14.23 -10.47 1.54
C PRO A 68 14.04 -9.06 2.11
N GLU A 69 15.07 -8.58 2.82
CA GLU A 69 15.16 -7.17 3.18
C GLU A 69 15.15 -6.30 1.92
N TYR A 70 14.45 -5.16 2.00
CA TYR A 70 14.34 -4.21 0.90
C TYR A 70 15.24 -3.00 1.15
N THR A 71 16.06 -2.66 0.15
CA THR A 71 16.81 -1.40 0.12
C THR A 71 16.15 -0.47 -0.89
N LEU A 72 15.77 0.72 -0.42
CA LEU A 72 15.22 1.78 -1.24
C LEU A 72 16.36 2.53 -1.93
N GLU A 73 16.27 2.64 -3.25
CA GLU A 73 17.22 3.40 -4.07
C GLU A 73 16.48 4.56 -4.77
N PRO A 74 16.36 5.74 -4.11
CA PRO A 74 15.68 6.91 -4.65
C PRO A 74 16.33 7.41 -5.94
N ARG A 75 15.56 7.53 -7.02
CA ARG A 75 16.01 8.11 -8.31
C ARG A 75 14.84 8.55 -9.17
N GLY A 76 15.08 9.46 -10.11
CA GLY A 76 14.11 9.80 -11.15
C GLY A 76 12.83 10.47 -10.64
N ASN A 77 11.79 10.39 -11.46
CA ASN A 77 10.50 11.06 -11.29
C ASN A 77 9.42 10.08 -10.77
N THR A 78 8.15 10.48 -10.76
CA THR A 78 7.03 9.67 -10.20
C THR A 78 6.03 9.29 -11.30
N ALA A 79 6.08 8.06 -11.78
CA ALA A 79 5.12 7.46 -12.72
C ALA A 79 4.10 6.56 -11.98
N LEU A 80 3.35 7.16 -11.06
CA LEU A 80 2.40 6.51 -10.15
C LEU A 80 1.24 5.83 -10.90
N LEU A 81 0.64 6.52 -11.87
CA LEU A 81 -0.49 5.97 -12.64
C LEU A 81 -0.07 4.73 -13.43
N ASP A 82 1.10 4.78 -14.08
CA ASP A 82 1.66 3.65 -14.80
C ASP A 82 1.97 2.49 -13.87
N ALA A 83 2.58 2.78 -12.71
CA ALA A 83 2.90 1.76 -11.71
C ALA A 83 1.65 1.03 -11.20
N ILE A 84 0.57 1.76 -10.89
CA ILE A 84 -0.70 1.17 -10.45
C ILE A 84 -1.36 0.38 -11.59
N GLY A 85 -1.45 0.96 -12.78
CA GLY A 85 -2.09 0.35 -13.95
C GLY A 85 -1.43 -0.96 -14.36
N ARG A 86 -0.09 -0.96 -14.43
CA ARG A 86 0.73 -2.15 -14.73
C ARG A 86 0.59 -3.21 -13.64
N THR A 87 0.69 -2.82 -12.36
CA THR A 87 0.57 -3.76 -11.23
C THR A 87 -0.78 -4.46 -11.20
N ILE A 88 -1.89 -3.71 -11.30
CA ILE A 88 -3.23 -4.30 -11.31
C ILE A 88 -3.38 -5.28 -12.48
N THR A 89 -2.81 -4.95 -13.64
CA THR A 89 -2.87 -5.79 -14.84
C THR A 89 -2.06 -7.08 -14.65
N ALA A 90 -0.83 -6.97 -14.15
CA ALA A 90 0.07 -8.09 -13.89
C ALA A 90 -0.51 -9.06 -12.85
N VAL A 91 -0.88 -8.56 -11.67
CA VAL A 91 -1.42 -9.40 -10.58
C VAL A 91 -2.74 -10.06 -10.99
N LYS A 92 -3.62 -9.35 -11.70
CA LYS A 92 -4.84 -9.96 -12.24
C LYS A 92 -4.50 -11.12 -13.18
N ALA A 93 -3.49 -10.98 -14.04
CA ALA A 93 -3.09 -12.04 -14.96
C ALA A 93 -2.54 -13.25 -14.20
N GLN A 94 -1.69 -13.02 -13.19
CA GLN A 94 -1.16 -14.05 -12.30
C GLN A 94 -2.27 -14.82 -11.59
N ILE A 95 -3.20 -14.13 -10.91
CA ILE A 95 -4.33 -14.77 -10.21
C ILE A 95 -5.23 -15.54 -11.19
N LYS A 96 -5.43 -15.02 -12.42
CA LYS A 96 -6.25 -15.71 -13.43
C LYS A 96 -5.59 -17.01 -13.91
N ALA A 97 -4.26 -17.06 -13.94
CA ALA A 97 -3.50 -18.23 -14.37
C ALA A 97 -3.46 -19.35 -13.31
N MET A 98 -3.74 -19.03 -12.04
CA MET A 98 -3.84 -20.01 -10.96
C MET A 98 -5.13 -20.82 -11.06
N ASP A 99 -5.06 -22.07 -10.59
CA ASP A 99 -6.22 -22.90 -10.33
C ASP A 99 -7.13 -22.23 -9.29
N VAL A 100 -8.44 -22.43 -9.41
CA VAL A 100 -9.43 -21.70 -8.59
C VAL A 100 -9.16 -21.87 -7.09
N GLU A 101 -8.78 -23.07 -6.66
CA GLU A 101 -8.50 -23.39 -5.25
C GLU A 101 -7.14 -22.87 -4.76
N GLU A 102 -6.29 -22.36 -5.65
CA GLU A 102 -5.00 -21.75 -5.30
C GLU A 102 -5.06 -20.22 -5.35
N ARG A 103 -6.16 -19.64 -5.85
CA ARG A 103 -6.33 -18.18 -5.90
C ARG A 103 -6.48 -17.62 -4.50
N PRO A 104 -5.86 -16.48 -4.19
CA PRO A 104 -6.03 -15.83 -2.90
C PRO A 104 -7.50 -15.44 -2.69
N GLY A 105 -8.04 -15.77 -1.52
CA GLY A 105 -9.34 -15.31 -1.04
C GLY A 105 -9.34 -13.83 -0.68
N GLU A 106 -8.16 -13.29 -0.36
CA GLU A 106 -7.95 -11.88 -0.02
C GLU A 106 -6.81 -11.27 -0.85
N VAL A 107 -7.06 -10.13 -1.49
CA VAL A 107 -6.02 -9.36 -2.19
C VAL A 107 -6.02 -7.93 -1.66
N VAL A 108 -4.85 -7.49 -1.17
CA VAL A 108 -4.66 -6.14 -0.63
C VAL A 108 -3.59 -5.43 -1.45
N LEU A 109 -3.99 -4.40 -2.19
CA LEU A 109 -3.09 -3.52 -2.94
C LEU A 109 -2.70 -2.34 -2.04
N VAL A 110 -1.45 -2.28 -1.63
CA VAL A 110 -0.86 -1.19 -0.82
C VAL A 110 -0.03 -0.30 -1.73
N ILE A 111 -0.37 0.99 -1.78
CA ILE A 111 0.32 2.00 -2.59
C ILE A 111 1.00 2.97 -1.63
N LEU A 112 2.31 3.16 -1.78
CA LEU A 112 3.11 4.11 -1.00
C LEU A 112 3.81 5.08 -1.94
N THR A 113 3.61 6.38 -1.71
CA THR A 113 4.33 7.45 -2.42
C THR A 113 4.42 8.70 -1.56
N ASP A 114 5.50 9.47 -1.72
CA ASP A 114 5.65 10.82 -1.19
C ASP A 114 5.65 11.89 -2.29
N GLY A 115 5.45 11.47 -3.54
CA GLY A 115 5.60 12.31 -4.73
C GLY A 115 4.29 12.51 -5.48
N MET A 116 4.17 13.66 -6.13
CA MET A 116 3.09 13.93 -7.07
C MET A 116 3.36 13.24 -8.41
N GLU A 117 2.33 12.62 -8.99
CA GLU A 117 2.36 12.09 -10.37
C GLU A 117 2.88 13.14 -11.36
N ASN A 118 3.93 12.81 -12.12
CA ASN A 118 4.53 13.72 -13.10
C ASN A 118 5.27 13.01 -14.26
N SER A 119 5.19 11.68 -14.39
CA SER A 119 6.01 10.93 -15.34
C SER A 119 5.32 9.76 -16.03
N SER A 120 4.05 9.46 -15.71
CA SER A 120 3.26 8.40 -16.35
C SER A 120 2.96 8.73 -17.81
N ARG A 121 2.91 7.70 -18.66
CA ARG A 121 2.72 7.80 -20.12
C ARG A 121 1.73 6.78 -20.69
N GLU A 122 1.44 5.70 -19.98
CA GLU A 122 0.60 4.60 -20.48
C GLU A 122 -0.81 4.64 -19.91
N TYR A 123 -0.96 5.07 -18.67
CA TYR A 123 -2.23 5.12 -17.97
C TYR A 123 -2.58 6.54 -17.55
N THR A 124 -3.82 6.92 -17.82
CA THR A 124 -4.40 8.17 -17.36
C THR A 124 -5.12 7.99 -16.02
N LEU A 125 -5.35 9.09 -15.30
CA LEU A 125 -6.06 9.08 -14.02
C LEU A 125 -7.47 8.42 -14.13
N PRO A 126 -8.31 8.73 -15.14
CA PRO A 126 -9.61 8.06 -15.29
C PRO A 126 -9.49 6.55 -15.54
N GLU A 127 -8.45 6.10 -16.24
CA GLU A 127 -8.22 4.67 -16.50
C GLU A 127 -7.81 3.94 -15.23
N VAL A 128 -6.88 4.51 -14.46
CA VAL A 128 -6.47 3.96 -13.15
C VAL A 128 -7.64 3.91 -12.19
N LYS A 129 -8.45 4.97 -12.11
CA LYS A 129 -9.67 4.98 -11.31
C LYS A 129 -10.61 3.83 -11.68
N LYS A 130 -10.87 3.65 -12.98
CA LYS A 130 -11.72 2.56 -13.48
C LYS A 130 -11.14 1.18 -13.18
N LEU A 131 -9.81 1.04 -13.18
CA LEU A 131 -9.13 -0.20 -12.79
C LEU A 131 -9.34 -0.50 -11.31
N ILE A 132 -9.09 0.48 -10.44
CA ILE A 132 -9.26 0.37 -8.98
C ILE A 132 -10.71 0.02 -8.64
N GLU A 133 -11.69 0.76 -9.17
CA GLU A 133 -13.12 0.50 -8.92
C GLU A 133 -13.53 -0.92 -9.33
N LYS A 134 -13.06 -1.40 -10.50
CA LYS A 134 -13.31 -2.77 -10.96
C LYS A 134 -12.65 -3.82 -10.07
N ARG A 135 -11.49 -3.55 -9.45
CA ARG A 135 -10.84 -4.46 -8.51
C ARG A 135 -11.57 -4.49 -7.17
N ARG A 136 -11.94 -3.32 -6.64
CA ARG A 136 -12.74 -3.21 -5.40
C ARG A 136 -14.08 -3.93 -5.52
N ALA A 137 -14.77 -3.79 -6.66
CA ALA A 137 -16.00 -4.54 -6.95
C ALA A 137 -15.80 -6.07 -6.99
N LYS A 138 -14.56 -6.56 -7.09
CA LYS A 138 -14.18 -7.98 -7.01
C LYS A 138 -13.55 -8.36 -5.66
N GLY A 139 -13.72 -7.52 -4.64
CA GLY A 139 -13.26 -7.78 -3.28
C GLY A 139 -11.82 -7.38 -2.99
N TRP A 140 -11.08 -6.78 -3.95
CA TRP A 140 -9.75 -6.27 -3.65
C TRP A 140 -9.84 -5.09 -2.68
N GLN A 141 -8.97 -5.12 -1.69
CA GLN A 141 -8.75 -3.98 -0.81
C GLN A 141 -7.64 -3.12 -1.41
N VAL A 142 -7.81 -1.81 -1.36
CA VAL A 142 -6.82 -0.86 -1.86
C VAL A 142 -6.52 0.10 -0.73
N VAL A 143 -5.25 0.18 -0.33
CA VAL A 143 -4.76 0.99 0.76
C VAL A 143 -3.76 1.98 0.17
N PHE A 144 -3.92 3.26 0.47
CA PHE A 144 -3.05 4.31 -0.02
C PHE A 144 -2.36 5.04 1.13
N LEU A 145 -1.05 5.22 1.01
CA LEU A 145 -0.22 5.96 1.95
C LEU A 145 0.49 7.10 1.21
N GLY A 146 0.16 8.32 1.61
CA GLY A 146 0.73 9.55 1.06
C GLY A 146 1.41 10.41 2.13
N ALA A 147 2.60 10.94 1.85
CA ALA A 147 3.33 11.80 2.79
C ALA A 147 2.79 13.24 2.91
N ASP A 148 1.83 13.63 2.07
CA ASP A 148 1.27 14.98 2.03
C ASP A 148 -0.22 15.02 1.63
N GLN A 149 -0.80 16.22 1.66
CA GLN A 149 -2.21 16.44 1.31
C GLN A 149 -2.47 16.27 -0.19
N ASP A 150 -1.46 16.49 -1.03
CA ASP A 150 -1.56 16.35 -2.48
C ASP A 150 -1.67 14.88 -2.88
N ALA A 151 -0.90 14.00 -2.24
CA ALA A 151 -0.99 12.55 -2.42
C ALA A 151 -2.37 12.00 -2.01
N ILE A 152 -2.97 12.52 -0.94
CA ILE A 152 -4.35 12.15 -0.55
C ILE A 152 -5.37 12.66 -1.56
N THR A 153 -5.18 13.85 -2.11
CA THR A 153 -6.04 14.38 -3.16
C THR A 153 -5.93 13.53 -4.43
N ALA A 154 -4.72 13.09 -4.78
CA ALA A 154 -4.48 12.15 -5.87
C ALA A 154 -5.19 10.80 -5.63
N ALA A 155 -5.13 10.26 -4.40
CA ALA A 155 -5.85 9.05 -4.02
C ALA A 155 -7.36 9.16 -4.23
N ALA A 156 -7.96 10.29 -3.82
CA ALA A 156 -9.38 10.57 -4.06
C ALA A 156 -9.71 10.65 -5.56
N GLY A 157 -8.83 11.28 -6.36
CA GLY A 157 -8.93 11.30 -7.82
C GLY A 157 -8.90 9.91 -8.46
N MET A 158 -8.17 8.97 -7.85
CA MET A 158 -8.10 7.56 -8.24
C MET A 158 -9.27 6.70 -7.72
N GLY A 159 -10.23 7.28 -7.00
CA GLY A 159 -11.36 6.53 -6.42
C GLY A 159 -11.00 5.73 -5.16
N ILE A 160 -9.87 6.06 -4.52
CA ILE A 160 -9.48 5.52 -3.21
C ILE A 160 -10.03 6.48 -2.16
N GLY A 161 -10.95 5.97 -1.34
CA GLY A 161 -11.64 6.80 -0.36
C GLY A 161 -10.78 7.10 0.86
N ARG A 162 -11.22 8.07 1.66
CA ARG A 162 -10.51 8.47 2.88
C ARG A 162 -10.38 7.29 3.85
N GLU A 163 -11.37 6.41 3.92
CA GLU A 163 -11.42 5.23 4.80
C GLU A 163 -10.19 4.34 4.67
N THR A 164 -9.64 4.22 3.46
CA THR A 164 -8.47 3.39 3.11
C THR A 164 -7.23 4.21 2.75
N SER A 165 -7.28 5.52 2.94
CA SER A 165 -6.16 6.43 2.69
C SER A 165 -5.62 6.99 3.99
N LEU A 166 -4.30 6.94 4.17
CA LEU A 166 -3.60 7.49 5.33
C LEU A 166 -2.57 8.52 4.88
N SER A 167 -2.70 9.72 5.44
CA SER A 167 -1.68 10.77 5.31
C SER A 167 -0.71 10.63 6.47
N TYR A 168 0.57 10.66 6.17
CA TYR A 168 1.64 10.65 7.16
C TYR A 168 2.55 11.85 6.95
N THR A 169 3.26 12.30 7.98
CA THR A 169 4.37 13.24 7.76
C THR A 169 5.64 12.43 7.52
N ALA A 170 6.62 12.96 6.79
CA ALA A 170 7.88 12.27 6.48
C ALA A 170 8.51 11.53 7.68
N ARG A 171 8.47 12.15 8.87
CA ARG A 171 9.01 11.61 10.14
C ARG A 171 8.19 10.45 10.74
N MET A 172 7.00 10.20 10.20
CA MET A 172 6.02 9.25 10.72
C MET A 172 5.76 8.10 9.73
N THR A 173 6.58 7.96 8.68
CA THR A 173 6.44 6.91 7.66
C THR A 173 6.44 5.52 8.28
N GLY A 174 7.38 5.24 9.19
CA GLY A 174 7.44 3.96 9.91
C GLY A 174 6.19 3.71 10.77
N GLN A 175 5.75 4.69 11.55
CA GLN A 175 4.54 4.57 12.38
C GLN A 175 3.26 4.39 11.55
N SER A 176 3.24 4.97 10.36
CA SER A 176 2.10 4.87 9.43
C SER A 176 2.03 3.49 8.79
N MET A 177 3.18 2.89 8.47
CA MET A 177 3.26 1.48 8.08
C MET A 177 2.78 0.54 9.20
N SER A 178 3.17 0.77 10.46
CA SER A 178 2.63 0.01 11.60
C SER A 178 1.12 0.21 11.76
N THR A 179 0.61 1.39 11.41
CA THR A 179 -0.82 1.69 11.42
C THR A 179 -1.58 0.95 10.31
N VAL A 180 -1.00 0.85 9.12
CA VAL A 180 -1.52 -0.02 8.04
C VAL A 180 -1.53 -1.47 8.48
N ALA A 181 -0.45 -1.95 9.11
CA ALA A 181 -0.37 -3.34 9.56
C ALA A 181 -1.51 -3.69 10.53
N ARG A 182 -1.80 -2.80 11.50
CA ARG A 182 -2.92 -2.95 12.44
C ARG A 182 -4.28 -2.91 11.74
N MET A 183 -4.46 -1.99 10.80
CA MET A 183 -5.68 -1.90 10.01
C MET A 183 -5.89 -3.18 9.18
N MET A 184 -4.84 -3.72 8.55
CA MET A 184 -4.90 -4.95 7.78
C MET A 184 -5.17 -6.18 8.65
N ALA A 185 -4.56 -6.29 9.83
CA ALA A 185 -4.85 -7.37 10.77
C ALA A 185 -6.33 -7.38 11.19
N ARG A 186 -6.88 -6.20 11.51
CA ARG A 186 -8.30 -6.04 11.82
C ARG A 186 -9.18 -6.32 10.60
N GLY A 187 -8.79 -5.81 9.43
CA GLY A 187 -9.53 -5.95 8.19
C GLY A 187 -9.62 -7.41 7.75
N SER A 188 -8.54 -8.19 7.89
CA SER A 188 -8.51 -9.61 7.54
C SER A 188 -9.46 -10.43 8.41
N ALA A 189 -9.56 -10.09 9.71
CA ALA A 189 -10.50 -10.75 10.62
C ALA A 189 -11.97 -10.31 10.44
N SER A 190 -12.22 -9.07 10.01
CA SER A 190 -13.57 -8.45 10.04
C SER A 190 -14.17 -8.13 8.67
N GLY A 191 -13.39 -8.20 7.60
CA GLY A 191 -13.73 -7.70 6.27
C GLY A 191 -13.75 -6.17 6.13
N LYS A 192 -13.42 -5.41 7.20
CA LYS A 192 -13.50 -3.94 7.21
C LYS A 192 -12.12 -3.30 7.25
N TYR A 193 -11.67 -2.83 6.09
CA TYR A 193 -10.38 -2.16 5.91
C TYR A 193 -10.56 -0.65 5.99
N GLU A 194 -10.68 -0.12 7.20
CA GLU A 194 -10.90 1.31 7.44
C GLU A 194 -9.99 1.81 8.55
N PHE A 195 -9.27 2.92 8.33
CA PHE A 195 -8.51 3.56 9.40
C PHE A 195 -9.43 4.27 10.39
N THR A 196 -9.24 3.97 11.67
CA THR A 196 -9.90 4.66 12.79
C THR A 196 -9.34 6.08 12.98
N ASP A 197 -10.09 6.94 13.68
CA ASP A 197 -9.62 8.30 13.98
C ASP A 197 -8.36 8.31 14.84
N ALA A 198 -8.22 7.36 15.78
CA ALA A 198 -7.02 7.21 16.59
C ALA A 198 -5.80 6.84 15.73
N GLU A 199 -5.96 5.92 14.77
CA GLU A 199 -4.92 5.54 13.81
C GLU A 199 -4.51 6.73 12.93
N ARG A 200 -5.46 7.58 12.52
CA ARG A 200 -5.18 8.78 11.72
C ARG A 200 -4.40 9.84 12.50
N LYS A 201 -4.79 10.09 13.75
CA LYS A 201 -4.07 11.02 14.64
C LYS A 201 -2.64 10.55 14.89
N ALA A 202 -2.49 9.26 15.18
CA ALA A 202 -1.18 8.63 15.38
C ALA A 202 -0.26 8.78 14.17
N ALA A 203 -0.76 8.59 12.95
CA ALA A 203 0.03 8.74 11.71
C ALA A 203 0.52 10.17 11.45
N ARG A 204 -0.14 11.18 12.04
CA ARG A 204 0.23 12.60 11.91
C ARG A 204 1.15 13.11 13.02
N GLY A 205 1.40 12.30 14.05
CA GLY A 205 2.12 12.73 15.24
C GLY A 205 1.29 13.61 16.17
N GLU A 206 -0.04 13.63 15.98
CA GLU A 206 -0.98 14.29 16.86
C GLU A 206 -1.29 13.34 18.03
N SER A 207 -0.68 13.55 19.21
CA SER A 207 -1.15 12.88 20.42
C SER A 207 -2.53 13.42 20.79
N GLU A 208 -3.37 12.62 21.46
CA GLU A 208 -4.50 13.21 22.19
C GLU A 208 -3.93 14.28 23.12
N ALA A 209 -4.35 15.53 22.95
CA ALA A 209 -4.06 16.58 23.91
C ALA A 209 -4.58 16.08 25.26
N ASP A 210 -3.69 15.91 26.24
CA ASP A 210 -4.09 15.65 27.62
C ASP A 210 -4.95 16.83 28.07
N PRO A 211 -6.26 16.64 28.37
CA PRO A 211 -7.14 17.74 28.76
C PRO A 211 -6.80 18.31 30.15
N LYS A 212 -5.69 17.91 30.79
CA LYS A 212 -5.27 18.38 32.11
C LYS A 212 -4.09 19.36 32.16
N ALA A 213 -3.64 19.91 31.04
CA ALA A 213 -2.69 21.02 31.07
C ALA A 213 -3.37 22.34 30.64
N GLN A 214 -4.05 22.99 31.58
CA GLN A 214 -4.25 24.44 31.55
C GLN A 214 -3.46 25.07 32.72
N PRO A 215 -2.91 26.28 32.52
CA PRO A 215 -1.90 26.89 33.38
C PRO A 215 -2.40 27.22 34.79
#